data_AF-A0AAV0WZV7-F1
#
_entry.id   AF-A0AAV0WZV7-F1
#
_cell.length_a   1.000
_cell.length_b   1.000
_cell.length_c   1.000
_cell.angle_alpha   90.00
_cell.angle_beta   90.00
_cell.angle_gamma   90.00
#
_symmetry.space_group_name_H-M   'P 1'
#
loop_
_entity.id
_entity.type
_entity.pdbx_description
1 polymer ?
#
loop_
_entity_poly.entity_id
_entity_poly.type
_entity_poly.pdbx_seq_one_letter_code
_entity_poly.pdbx_strand_id
1 'polypeptide(L)'
;MVSNTDMGFLAVTLAIFKLRKQKKKRTRRWSKEWFKLRSRFNHENLLNVLRDTEPEDYKNFLRMDQEGFETLLELVRPKIEKQDTIMRKAIPASQRLSVTLRYLASGMDLEDLKFMCAIAPQTLEGIIMETSDAIIETLKNNIQVCMYLFYF
;
A
#
# COMPACT_ATOMS: atom_id res chain seq x y z
N MET A 1 20.26 -32.55 54.36
CA MET A 1 19.90 -33.36 53.18
C MET A 1 18.75 -32.65 52.50
N VAL A 2 18.98 -31.99 51.37
CA VAL A 2 17.89 -31.34 50.60
C VAL A 2 17.03 -32.46 50.03
N SER A 3 15.73 -32.45 50.33
CA SER A 3 14.83 -33.52 49.91
C SER A 3 14.66 -33.49 48.38
N ASN A 4 14.52 -34.66 47.74
CA ASN A 4 14.35 -34.75 46.28
C ASN A 4 13.15 -33.93 45.77
N THR A 5 12.16 -33.68 46.64
CA THR A 5 11.00 -32.81 46.39
C THR A 5 11.37 -31.33 46.29
N ASP A 6 12.34 -30.85 47.06
CA ASP A 6 12.81 -29.45 47.02
C ASP A 6 13.58 -29.15 45.73
N MET A 7 14.38 -30.12 45.25
CA MET A 7 15.09 -30.02 43.98
C MET A 7 14.14 -30.03 42.78
N GLY A 8 13.08 -30.84 42.83
CA GLY A 8 12.02 -30.85 41.82
C GLY A 8 11.28 -29.50 41.73
N PHE A 9 10.95 -28.90 42.88
CA PHE A 9 10.29 -27.59 42.93
C PHE A 9 11.17 -26.46 42.40
N LEU A 10 12.48 -26.47 42.74
CA LEU A 10 13.45 -25.50 42.21
C LEU A 10 13.63 -25.65 40.69
N ALA A 11 13.66 -26.88 40.17
CA ALA A 11 13.75 -27.12 38.73
C ALA A 11 12.52 -26.58 37.97
N VAL A 12 11.33 -26.79 38.51
CA VAL A 12 10.06 -26.30 37.92
C VAL A 12 9.99 -24.77 37.95
N THR A 13 10.35 -24.15 39.07
CA THR A 13 10.34 -22.68 39.19
C THR A 13 11.37 -22.02 38.26
N LEU A 14 12.57 -22.59 38.12
CA LEU A 14 13.58 -22.15 37.15
C LEU A 14 13.11 -22.33 35.70
N ALA A 15 12.45 -23.45 35.38
CA ALA A 15 11.88 -23.68 34.05
C ALA A 15 10.80 -22.65 33.70
N ILE A 16 9.86 -22.38 34.62
CA ILE A 16 8.82 -21.35 34.46
C ILE A 16 9.45 -19.97 34.29
N PHE A 17 10.50 -19.65 35.06
CA PHE A 17 11.21 -18.37 34.95
C PHE A 17 11.92 -18.23 33.58
N LYS A 18 12.58 -19.28 33.09
CA LYS A 18 13.18 -19.32 31.74
C LYS A 18 12.12 -19.13 30.65
N LEU A 19 10.98 -19.83 30.74
CA LEU A 19 9.89 -19.72 29.77
C LEU A 19 9.24 -18.33 29.78
N ARG A 20 9.10 -17.70 30.96
CA ARG A 20 8.64 -16.30 31.08
C ARG A 20 9.64 -15.30 30.51
N LYS A 21 10.95 -15.53 30.68
CA LYS A 21 12.02 -14.69 30.12
C LYS A 21 12.11 -14.82 28.59
N GLN A 22 11.89 -16.01 28.03
CA GLN A 22 11.80 -16.20 26.57
C GLN A 22 10.56 -15.53 25.95
N LYS A 23 9.42 -15.48 26.67
CA LYS A 23 8.23 -14.74 26.21
C LYS A 23 8.44 -13.21 26.20
N LYS A 24 9.43 -12.67 26.90
CA LYS A 24 9.78 -11.24 26.90
C LYS A 24 10.98 -10.95 26.00
N LYS A 25 10.70 -10.79 24.70
CA LYS A 25 11.25 -9.76 23.79
C LYS A 25 10.57 -9.93 22.42
N ARG A 26 9.27 -9.60 22.33
CA ARG A 26 8.69 -9.26 21.02
C ARG A 26 9.33 -7.94 20.62
N THR A 27 10.40 -8.01 19.84
CA THR A 27 11.01 -6.82 19.23
C THR A 27 9.96 -6.13 18.38
N ARG A 28 9.91 -4.79 18.44
CA ARG A 28 9.01 -3.99 17.61
C ARG A 28 9.36 -4.30 16.14
N ARG A 29 8.48 -5.03 15.45
CA ARG A 29 8.62 -5.28 14.01
C ARG A 29 8.23 -3.99 13.29
N TRP A 30 9.21 -3.31 12.68
CA TRP A 30 9.00 -2.04 11.99
C TRP A 30 8.14 -2.19 10.73
N SER A 31 8.27 -3.30 9.99
CA SER A 31 7.42 -3.61 8.83
C SER A 31 7.26 -5.12 8.65
N LYS A 32 6.16 -5.56 8.03
CA LYS A 32 5.95 -6.96 7.66
C LYS A 32 6.93 -7.33 6.53
N GLU A 33 7.46 -8.56 6.55
CA GLU A 33 8.48 -8.98 5.59
C GLU A 33 8.00 -8.91 4.13
N TRP A 34 6.75 -9.25 3.86
CA TRP A 34 6.19 -9.23 2.51
C TRP A 34 6.02 -7.80 1.94
N PHE A 35 5.88 -6.77 2.79
CA PHE A 35 5.92 -5.37 2.31
C PHE A 35 7.31 -4.94 1.83
N LYS A 36 8.38 -5.57 2.34
CA LYS A 36 9.74 -5.34 1.82
C LYS A 36 9.92 -5.94 0.43
N LEU A 37 9.09 -6.91 0.07
CA LEU A 37 9.06 -7.58 -1.24
C LEU A 37 8.11 -6.88 -2.23
N ARG A 38 7.79 -5.60 -2.02
CA ARG A 38 6.88 -4.83 -2.89
C ARG A 38 7.31 -4.77 -4.36
N SER A 39 8.60 -4.89 -4.67
CA SER A 39 9.07 -4.96 -6.07
C SER A 39 8.56 -6.20 -6.79
N ARG A 40 8.32 -7.28 -6.05
CA ARG A 40 7.82 -8.56 -6.57
C ARG A 40 6.29 -8.62 -6.57
N PHE A 41 5.67 -8.13 -5.49
CA PHE A 41 4.23 -8.28 -5.26
C PHE A 41 3.41 -7.02 -5.54
N ASN A 42 3.97 -6.01 -6.22
CA ASN A 42 3.16 -4.89 -6.68
C ASN A 42 2.23 -5.33 -7.83
N HIS A 43 1.12 -4.62 -7.96
CA HIS A 43 0.15 -4.77 -9.06
C HIS A 43 0.65 -4.19 -10.38
N GLU A 44 1.68 -3.32 -10.36
CA GLU A 44 2.25 -2.73 -11.57
C GLU A 44 2.81 -3.80 -12.53
N ASN A 45 3.36 -4.90 -12.00
CA ASN A 45 3.81 -6.01 -12.83
C ASN A 45 2.68 -6.58 -13.70
N LEU A 46 1.48 -6.76 -13.14
CA LEU A 46 0.30 -7.19 -13.90
C LEU A 46 -0.18 -6.08 -14.84
N LEU A 47 -0.27 -4.85 -14.36
CA LEU A 47 -0.69 -3.71 -15.18
C LEU A 47 0.17 -3.53 -16.43
N ASN A 48 1.49 -3.71 -16.32
CA ASN A 48 2.39 -3.61 -17.46
C ASN A 48 2.12 -4.70 -18.51
N VAL A 49 1.80 -5.92 -18.07
CA VAL A 49 1.40 -7.00 -18.98
C VAL A 49 0.08 -6.65 -19.65
N LEU A 50 -0.94 -6.25 -18.87
CA LEU A 50 -2.25 -5.89 -19.42
C LEU A 50 -2.17 -4.73 -20.41
N ARG A 51 -1.33 -3.73 -20.14
CA ARG A 51 -1.11 -2.61 -21.05
C ARG A 51 -0.66 -3.09 -22.44
N ASP A 52 0.22 -4.08 -22.49
CA ASP A 52 0.86 -4.53 -23.72
C ASP A 52 0.05 -5.66 -24.41
N THR A 53 -0.74 -6.44 -23.66
CA THR A 53 -1.45 -7.61 -24.19
C THR A 53 -2.97 -7.46 -24.25
N GLU A 54 -3.59 -6.78 -23.27
CA GLU A 54 -5.05 -6.73 -23.08
C GLU A 54 -5.53 -5.30 -22.70
N PRO A 55 -5.57 -4.36 -23.67
CA PRO A 55 -5.88 -2.95 -23.40
C PRO A 55 -7.26 -2.72 -22.76
N GLU A 56 -8.25 -3.55 -23.07
CA GLU A 56 -9.59 -3.46 -22.46
C GLU A 56 -9.57 -3.83 -20.98
N ASP A 57 -8.77 -4.82 -20.58
CA ASP A 57 -8.60 -5.19 -19.18
C ASP A 57 -7.79 -4.13 -18.42
N TYR A 58 -6.78 -3.53 -19.05
CA TYR A 58 -6.06 -2.37 -18.51
C TYR A 58 -7.04 -1.22 -18.23
N LYS A 59 -7.87 -0.89 -19.24
CA LYS A 59 -8.89 0.16 -19.14
C LYS A 59 -9.93 -0.17 -18.08
N ASN A 60 -10.38 -1.41 -17.96
CA ASN A 60 -11.30 -1.84 -16.92
C ASN A 60 -10.67 -1.76 -15.53
N PHE A 61 -9.39 -2.10 -15.39
CA PHE A 61 -8.67 -2.05 -14.13
C PHE A 61 -8.58 -0.61 -13.58
N LEU A 62 -8.20 0.35 -14.43
CA LEU A 62 -7.97 1.76 -14.07
C LEU A 62 -9.17 2.68 -14.32
N ARG A 63 -10.20 2.22 -15.04
CA ARG A 63 -11.28 3.05 -15.63
C ARG A 63 -10.75 4.18 -16.54
N MET A 64 -9.58 3.97 -17.12
CA MET A 64 -8.82 4.93 -17.91
C MET A 64 -7.95 4.16 -18.89
N ASP A 65 -7.87 4.61 -20.13
CA ASP A 65 -6.96 4.04 -21.12
C ASP A 65 -5.50 4.46 -20.84
N GLN A 66 -4.57 3.86 -21.58
CA GLN A 66 -3.15 4.11 -21.38
C GLN A 66 -2.79 5.58 -21.66
N GLU A 67 -3.27 6.15 -22.76
CA GLU A 67 -2.96 7.52 -23.14
C GLU A 67 -3.47 8.53 -22.09
N GLY A 68 -4.70 8.33 -21.60
CA GLY A 68 -5.25 9.13 -20.50
C GLY A 68 -4.45 8.98 -19.22
N PHE A 69 -4.01 7.75 -18.89
CA PHE A 69 -3.19 7.49 -17.70
C PHE A 69 -1.83 8.19 -17.79
N GLU A 70 -1.14 8.09 -18.92
CA GLU A 70 0.17 8.71 -19.14
C GLU A 70 0.06 10.24 -19.08
N THR A 71 -0.94 10.81 -19.75
CA THR A 71 -1.22 12.26 -19.72
C THR A 71 -1.48 12.74 -18.30
N LEU A 72 -2.35 12.04 -17.57
CA LEU A 72 -2.65 12.40 -16.18
C LEU A 72 -1.40 12.26 -15.30
N LEU A 73 -0.62 11.20 -15.48
CA LEU A 73 0.61 10.95 -14.75
C LEU A 73 1.60 12.09 -14.93
N GLU A 74 1.81 12.59 -16.14
CA GLU A 74 2.70 13.73 -16.39
C GLU A 74 2.25 14.98 -15.65
N LEU A 75 0.94 15.26 -15.61
CA LEU A 75 0.39 16.42 -14.91
C LEU A 75 0.55 16.33 -13.39
N VAL A 76 0.28 15.16 -12.80
CA VAL A 76 0.31 14.99 -11.34
C VAL A 76 1.71 14.66 -10.79
N ARG A 77 2.61 14.11 -11.61
CA ARG A 77 3.94 13.65 -11.19
C ARG A 77 4.71 14.67 -10.36
N PRO A 78 4.79 15.97 -10.72
CA PRO A 78 5.50 16.97 -9.92
C PRO A 78 5.02 17.09 -8.47
N LYS A 79 3.77 16.68 -8.18
CA LYS A 79 3.14 16.78 -6.86
C LYS A 79 3.24 15.50 -6.04
N ILE A 80 3.25 14.34 -6.71
CA ILE A 80 3.17 13.03 -6.03
C ILE A 80 4.49 12.25 -6.02
N GLU A 81 5.46 12.63 -6.86
CA GLU A 81 6.78 11.99 -6.90
C GLU A 81 7.51 12.21 -5.57
N LYS A 82 8.15 11.16 -5.05
CA LYS A 82 8.92 11.21 -3.80
C LYS A 82 10.34 10.74 -4.06
N GLN A 83 11.29 11.26 -3.29
CA GLN A 83 12.70 10.90 -3.42
C GLN A 83 13.01 9.60 -2.67
N ASP A 84 13.91 8.81 -3.24
CA ASP A 84 14.49 7.65 -2.58
C ASP A 84 15.27 8.08 -1.34
N THR A 85 15.21 7.24 -0.30
CA THR A 85 16.01 7.42 0.92
C THR A 85 17.00 6.28 1.07
N ILE A 86 18.04 6.47 1.88
CA ILE A 86 19.05 5.44 2.18
C ILE A 86 18.40 4.14 2.69
N MET A 87 17.32 4.25 3.46
CA MET A 87 16.66 3.09 4.10
C MET A 87 15.61 2.43 3.22
N ARG A 88 15.00 3.16 2.28
CA ARG A 88 13.82 2.73 1.52
C ARG A 88 13.74 3.48 0.20
N LYS A 89 13.51 2.72 -0.88
CA LYS A 89 13.05 3.26 -2.16
C LYS A 89 11.65 3.86 -2.01
N ALA A 90 11.42 5.01 -2.61
CA ALA A 90 10.13 5.65 -2.72
C ALA A 90 9.15 4.79 -3.54
N ILE A 91 7.85 5.02 -3.29
CA ILE A 91 6.79 4.43 -4.10
C ILE A 91 6.68 5.34 -5.34
N PRO A 92 6.92 4.84 -6.56
CA PRO A 92 6.95 5.66 -7.77
C PRO A 92 5.63 6.39 -8.01
N ALA A 93 5.67 7.54 -8.68
CA ALA A 93 4.46 8.30 -9.03
C ALA A 93 3.42 7.44 -9.81
N SER A 94 3.87 6.59 -10.75
CA SER A 94 2.99 5.67 -11.50
C SER A 94 2.23 4.72 -10.57
N GLN A 95 2.92 4.17 -9.57
CA GLN A 95 2.34 3.25 -8.60
C GLN A 95 1.32 3.98 -7.73
N ARG A 96 1.66 5.20 -7.29
CA ARG A 96 0.77 6.04 -6.47
C ARG A 96 -0.52 6.39 -7.22
N LEU A 97 -0.40 6.77 -8.50
CA LEU A 97 -1.53 7.09 -9.34
C LEU A 97 -2.41 5.86 -9.61
N SER A 98 -1.82 4.75 -10.06
CA SER A 98 -2.57 3.52 -10.37
C SER A 98 -3.31 2.94 -9.17
N VAL A 99 -2.71 2.97 -7.97
CA VAL A 99 -3.38 2.57 -6.72
C VAL A 99 -4.57 3.46 -6.42
N THR A 100 -4.40 4.77 -6.56
CA THR A 100 -5.47 5.75 -6.28
C THR A 100 -6.62 5.59 -7.27
N LEU A 101 -6.34 5.49 -8.58
CA LEU A 101 -7.37 5.23 -9.58
C LEU A 101 -8.09 3.92 -9.32
N ARG A 102 -7.36 2.86 -8.95
CA ARG A 102 -7.99 1.58 -8.62
C ARG A 102 -8.89 1.67 -7.39
N TYR A 103 -8.48 2.40 -6.36
CA TYR A 103 -9.29 2.66 -5.17
C TYR A 103 -10.57 3.42 -5.55
N LEU A 104 -10.45 4.51 -6.31
CA LEU A 104 -11.59 5.32 -6.76
C LEU A 104 -12.55 4.53 -7.67
N ALA A 105 -12.02 3.67 -8.53
CA ALA A 105 -12.79 2.85 -9.47
C ALA A 105 -13.53 1.68 -8.80
N SER A 106 -13.00 1.13 -7.71
CA SER A 106 -13.53 -0.09 -7.09
C SER A 106 -14.22 0.13 -5.75
N GLY A 107 -13.93 1.22 -5.04
CA GLY A 107 -14.43 1.47 -3.68
C GLY A 107 -13.96 0.46 -2.64
N MET A 108 -12.85 -0.25 -2.91
CA MET A 108 -12.32 -1.31 -2.06
C MET A 108 -11.76 -0.78 -0.73
N ASP A 109 -11.91 -1.55 0.35
CA ASP A 109 -11.29 -1.26 1.63
C ASP A 109 -9.75 -1.29 1.56
N LEU A 110 -9.09 -0.41 2.32
CA LEU A 110 -7.61 -0.34 2.36
C LEU A 110 -6.97 -1.65 2.85
N GLU A 111 -7.69 -2.42 3.68
CA GLU A 111 -7.25 -3.71 4.17
C GLU A 111 -7.22 -4.79 3.08
N ASP A 112 -7.99 -4.65 2.01
CA ASP A 112 -7.94 -5.54 0.86
C ASP A 112 -6.94 -5.01 -0.18
N LEU A 113 -6.95 -3.70 -0.40
CA LEU A 113 -6.07 -3.02 -1.36
C LEU A 113 -4.58 -3.29 -1.04
N LYS A 114 -4.21 -3.41 0.24
CA LYS A 114 -2.85 -3.71 0.68
C LYS A 114 -2.27 -4.99 0.08
N PHE A 115 -3.11 -6.00 -0.16
CA PHE A 115 -2.66 -7.29 -0.68
C PHE A 115 -2.35 -7.21 -2.17
N MET A 116 -3.11 -6.38 -2.90
CA MET A 116 -2.93 -6.15 -4.33
C MET A 116 -1.65 -5.34 -4.62
N CYS A 117 -1.39 -4.28 -3.84
CA CYS A 117 -0.27 -3.37 -4.11
C CYS A 117 0.98 -3.63 -3.26
N ALA A 118 0.89 -4.51 -2.26
CA ALA A 118 1.94 -4.76 -1.28
C ALA A 118 2.42 -3.50 -0.51
N ILE A 119 1.49 -2.61 -0.18
CA ILE A 119 1.71 -1.37 0.60
C ILE A 119 0.87 -1.42 1.88
N ALA A 120 1.40 -0.93 3.00
CA ALA A 120 0.68 -0.87 4.26
C ALA A 120 -0.55 0.07 4.18
N PRO A 121 -1.70 -0.27 4.80
CA PRO A 121 -2.92 0.56 4.78
C PRO A 121 -2.69 2.02 5.17
N GLN A 122 -1.86 2.28 6.20
CA GLN A 122 -1.55 3.64 6.64
C GLN A 122 -0.80 4.45 5.57
N THR A 123 0.07 3.78 4.80
CA THR A 123 0.78 4.42 3.69
C THR A 123 -0.15 4.60 2.50
N LEU A 124 -1.07 3.66 2.27
CA LEU A 124 -2.08 3.76 1.21
C LEU A 124 -3.00 4.95 1.40
N GLU A 125 -3.52 5.14 2.61
CA GLU A 125 -4.37 6.28 2.95
C GLU A 125 -3.69 7.62 2.59
N GLY A 126 -2.45 7.81 3.04
CA GLY A 126 -1.68 9.01 2.70
C GLY A 126 -1.42 9.16 1.20
N ILE A 127 -1.15 8.06 0.48
CA ILE A 127 -0.99 8.09 -0.98
C ILE A 127 -2.28 8.52 -1.67
N ILE A 128 -3.40 7.91 -1.29
CA ILE A 128 -4.72 8.16 -1.90
C ILE A 128 -5.12 9.62 -1.69
N MET A 129 -4.98 10.14 -0.48
CA MET A 129 -5.29 11.54 -0.18
C MET A 129 -4.39 12.51 -0.97
N GLU A 130 -3.06 12.37 -0.87
CA GLU A 130 -2.11 13.24 -1.58
C GLU A 130 -2.32 13.21 -3.11
N THR A 131 -2.66 12.04 -3.65
CA THR A 131 -2.84 11.87 -5.09
C THR A 131 -4.20 12.39 -5.55
N SER A 132 -5.25 12.22 -4.75
CA SER A 132 -6.59 12.77 -5.05
C SER A 132 -6.56 14.29 -5.05
N ASP A 133 -5.89 14.91 -4.08
CA ASP A 133 -5.69 16.37 -4.04
C ASP A 133 -4.91 16.85 -5.27
N ALA A 134 -3.84 16.15 -5.66
CA ALA A 134 -3.08 16.47 -6.85
C ALA A 134 -3.94 16.39 -8.12
N ILE A 135 -4.75 15.33 -8.27
CA ILE A 135 -5.68 15.16 -9.41
C ILE A 135 -6.67 16.33 -9.46
N ILE A 136 -7.36 16.62 -8.35
CA ILE A 136 -8.35 17.71 -8.27
C ILE A 136 -7.71 19.03 -8.68
N GLU A 137 -6.53 19.34 -8.16
CA GLU A 137 -5.85 20.60 -8.47
C GLU A 137 -5.41 20.68 -9.93
N THR A 138 -4.90 19.58 -10.51
CA THR A 138 -4.50 19.54 -11.94
C THR A 138 -5.68 19.63 -12.89
N LEU A 139 -6.81 19.00 -12.54
CA LEU A 139 -7.99 18.94 -13.41
C LEU A 139 -8.98 20.07 -13.15
N LYS A 140 -8.77 20.91 -12.13
CA LYS A 140 -9.66 22.03 -11.76
C LYS A 140 -10.09 22.90 -12.95
N ASN A 141 -9.20 23.13 -13.91
CA ASN A 141 -9.46 23.96 -15.08
C ASN A 141 -10.14 23.20 -16.24
N ASN A 142 -10.11 21.86 -16.21
CA ASN A 142 -10.67 20.97 -17.22
C ASN A 142 -12.04 20.41 -16.82
N ILE A 143 -12.37 20.41 -15.53
CA ILE A 143 -13.70 20.03 -15.02
C ILE A 143 -14.65 21.21 -15.24
N GLN A 144 -15.12 21.38 -16.48
CA GLN A 144 -16.38 22.09 -16.71
C GLN A 144 -17.50 21.14 -16.26
N VAL A 145 -17.83 21.15 -14.97
CA VAL A 145 -19.04 20.48 -14.50
C VAL A 145 -20.19 21.12 -15.26
N CYS A 146 -20.78 20.40 -16.20
CA CYS A 146 -21.97 20.84 -16.90
C CYS A 146 -23.10 20.89 -15.86
N MET A 147 -23.24 22.01 -15.16
CA MET A 147 -24.25 22.26 -14.11
C MET A 147 -25.69 22.31 -14.66
N TYR A 148 -25.96 21.79 -15.85
CA TYR A 148 -27.30 21.77 -16.46
C TYR A 148 -28.11 20.51 -16.16
N LEU A 149 -27.59 19.53 -15.41
CA LEU A 149 -28.34 18.28 -15.10
C LEU A 149 -28.83 18.15 -13.65
N PHE A 150 -28.83 19.23 -12.86
CA PHE A 150 -29.53 19.29 -11.56
C PHE A 150 -30.84 20.11 -11.60
N TYR A 151 -31.34 20.40 -12.80
CA TYR A 151 -32.68 20.93 -13.02
C TYR A 151 -33.53 19.89 -13.78
N PHE A 152 -33.89 18.79 -13.10
CA PHE A 152 -35.08 18.00 -13.39
C PHE A 152 -35.48 17.22 -12.14
#